data_AF-G4YUI1-F1
#
_entry.id   AF-G4YUI1-F1
#
_cell.length_a   1.000
_cell.length_b   1.000
_cell.length_c   1.000
_cell.angle_alpha   90.00
_cell.angle_beta   90.00
_cell.angle_gamma   90.00
#
_symmetry.space_group_name_H-M   'P 1'
#
loop_
_entity.id
_entity.type
_entity.pdbx_description
1 polymer ?
#
loop_
_entity_poly.entity_id
_entity_poly.type
_entity_poly.pdbx_seq_one_letter_code
_entity_poly.pdbx_strand_id
1 'polypeptide(L)'
;MKLSVFVVALLGLALPAAEATTHLRVHILTEKAGLYQQCEWENKAVKCDTGMFCQMKEKHFGWCQKQKPGLNDQCGGKGVDGPWAVPCSGGTNLKCVLISDQYSKCQKKTDREKIKMPTSHHKGADGEQEKVPLNGRCKFEDGRKSCASGLQCIEDSEWSGNCMKKEAGLYDQCAGQELRGLWKASCPKGALCRESDTFYSQCLPEAVSRAMDA
;
A
#
# COMPACT_ATOMS: atom_id res chain seq x y z
N MET A 1 49.50 -9.70 76.98
CA MET A 1 49.77 -9.47 75.55
C MET A 1 49.65 -10.79 74.81
N LYS A 2 48.59 -10.95 73.99
CA LYS A 2 48.49 -12.00 72.96
C LYS A 2 47.88 -11.33 71.74
N LEU A 3 48.69 -11.14 70.71
CA LEU A 3 48.25 -10.68 69.39
C LEU A 3 47.60 -11.86 68.67
N SER A 4 46.35 -11.70 68.23
CA SER A 4 45.76 -12.57 67.22
C SER A 4 45.20 -11.69 66.11
N VAL A 5 45.93 -11.70 65.00
CA VAL A 5 45.57 -11.11 63.71
C VAL A 5 44.47 -11.99 63.10
N PHE A 6 43.29 -11.42 62.85
CA PHE A 6 42.26 -12.07 62.04
C PHE A 6 42.33 -11.54 60.61
N VAL A 7 42.64 -12.45 59.69
CA VAL A 7 42.67 -12.24 58.24
C VAL A 7 41.23 -12.24 57.71
N VAL A 8 40.99 -11.30 56.79
CA VAL A 8 39.72 -11.02 56.10
C VAL A 8 39.27 -12.19 55.21
N ALA A 9 37.97 -12.48 55.22
CA ALA A 9 37.29 -13.12 54.10
C ALA A 9 35.98 -12.34 53.81
N LEU A 10 36.09 -11.25 53.05
CA LEU A 10 34.96 -10.61 52.41
C LEU A 10 34.50 -11.54 51.28
N LEU A 11 33.48 -12.35 51.56
CA LEU A 11 32.70 -13.04 50.53
C LEU A 11 32.01 -11.96 49.68
N GLY A 12 32.63 -11.62 48.55
CA GLY A 12 31.98 -10.91 47.47
C GLY A 12 30.86 -11.76 46.92
N LEU A 13 29.63 -11.51 47.37
CA LEU A 13 28.44 -11.96 46.66
C LEU A 13 28.36 -11.15 45.38
N ALA A 14 28.92 -11.70 44.29
CA ALA A 14 28.60 -11.27 42.95
C ALA A 14 27.11 -11.57 42.73
N LEU A 15 26.27 -10.55 42.90
CA LEU A 15 24.94 -10.56 42.34
C LEU A 15 25.10 -10.66 40.82
N PRO A 16 24.40 -11.56 40.11
CA PRO A 16 24.29 -11.42 38.68
C PRO A 16 23.66 -10.06 38.43
N ALA A 17 24.38 -9.17 37.74
CA ALA A 17 23.78 -8.00 37.17
C ALA A 17 22.66 -8.51 36.28
N ALA A 18 21.41 -8.40 36.77
CA ALA A 18 20.26 -8.48 35.90
C ALA A 18 20.53 -7.42 34.84
N GLU A 19 20.71 -7.86 33.59
CA GLU A 19 20.68 -6.98 32.43
C GLU A 19 19.26 -6.43 32.31
N ALA A 20 18.92 -5.53 33.23
CA ALA A 20 17.92 -4.53 33.00
C ALA A 20 18.54 -3.61 31.97
N THR A 21 18.32 -3.91 30.70
CA THR A 21 18.50 -2.98 29.59
C THR A 21 17.52 -1.83 29.85
N THR A 22 17.90 -0.91 30.73
CA THR A 22 17.30 0.40 30.83
C THR A 22 17.46 1.01 29.45
N HIS A 23 16.38 0.97 28.66
CA HIS A 23 16.28 1.73 27.43
C HIS A 23 16.49 3.19 27.79
N LEU A 24 17.74 3.63 27.68
CA LEU A 24 18.13 5.01 27.86
C LEU A 24 17.30 5.79 26.85
N ARG A 25 16.30 6.52 27.35
CA ARG A 25 15.41 7.36 26.55
C ARG A 25 16.18 8.60 26.12
N VAL A 26 17.20 8.39 25.30
CA VAL A 26 17.88 9.48 24.62
C VAL A 26 16.88 10.02 23.61
N HIS A 27 16.45 11.26 23.82
CA HIS A 27 15.74 12.06 22.82
C HIS A 27 16.68 12.38 21.63
N ILE A 28 17.29 11.35 21.03
CA ILE A 28 17.78 11.45 19.67
C ILE A 28 16.51 11.65 18.85
N LEU A 29 16.43 12.78 18.14
CA LEU A 29 15.44 13.09 17.12
C LEU A 29 15.18 11.82 16.29
N THR A 30 14.22 11.00 16.72
CA THR A 30 13.94 9.74 16.04
C THR A 30 13.24 10.18 14.79
N GLU A 31 13.97 10.14 13.67
CA GLU A 31 13.47 10.50 12.36
C GLU A 31 12.12 9.81 12.19
N LYS A 32 11.08 10.63 12.05
CA LYS A 32 9.72 10.14 11.90
C LYS A 32 9.57 9.65 10.47
N ALA A 33 8.89 8.52 10.32
CA ALA A 33 8.55 8.01 9.02
C ALA A 33 7.40 8.83 8.43
N GLY A 34 7.63 9.38 7.25
CA GLY A 34 6.63 10.07 6.45
C GLY A 34 5.62 9.10 5.81
N LEU A 35 4.71 9.64 5.02
CA LEU A 35 3.68 8.84 4.35
C LEU A 35 4.31 7.76 3.45
N TYR A 36 3.81 6.53 3.56
CA TYR A 36 4.32 5.35 2.84
C TYR A 36 5.79 5.03 3.11
N GLN A 37 6.39 5.56 4.19
CA GLN A 37 7.67 5.08 4.68
C GLN A 37 7.47 3.97 5.71
N GLN A 38 8.47 3.10 5.81
CA GLN A 38 8.41 1.94 6.70
C GLN A 38 8.52 2.41 8.15
N CYS A 39 7.66 1.87 9.01
CA CYS A 39 7.62 2.21 10.43
C CYS A 39 7.99 1.07 11.36
N GLU A 40 8.06 -0.16 10.84
CA GLU A 40 8.37 -1.36 11.61
C GLU A 40 9.36 -2.25 10.85
N TRP A 41 10.39 -2.73 11.55
CA TRP A 41 11.36 -3.76 11.18
C TRP A 41 11.48 -4.77 12.33
N GLU A 42 12.23 -5.86 12.12
CA GLU A 42 12.41 -6.93 13.12
C GLU A 42 12.94 -6.44 14.48
N ASN A 43 13.88 -5.49 14.44
CA ASN A 43 14.58 -5.00 15.65
C ASN A 43 14.44 -3.48 15.84
N LYS A 44 13.56 -2.83 15.08
CA LYS A 44 13.44 -1.37 15.06
C LYS A 44 12.01 -0.98 14.75
N ALA A 45 11.51 0.02 15.47
CA ALA A 45 10.27 0.71 15.15
C ALA A 45 10.53 2.22 15.16
N VAL A 46 9.95 2.95 14.22
CA VAL A 46 9.94 4.41 14.22
C VAL A 46 8.51 4.93 14.25
N LYS A 47 8.32 6.09 14.86
CA LYS A 47 7.01 6.73 14.87
C LYS A 47 6.72 7.32 13.49
N CYS A 48 5.49 7.15 13.04
CA CYS A 48 5.00 7.91 11.91
C CYS A 48 4.86 9.39 12.24
N ASP A 49 4.87 10.21 11.20
CA ASP A 49 4.59 11.64 11.31
C ASP A 49 3.22 11.95 11.92
N THR A 50 3.06 13.19 12.38
CA THR A 50 1.83 13.64 13.01
C THR A 50 0.63 13.45 12.07
N GLY A 51 -0.45 12.86 12.57
CA GLY A 51 -1.64 12.55 11.77
C GLY A 51 -1.54 11.25 10.97
N MET A 52 -0.51 10.44 11.21
CA MET A 52 -0.32 9.12 10.61
C MET A 52 -0.27 8.03 11.68
N PHE A 53 -0.40 6.78 11.24
CA PHE A 53 -0.26 5.60 12.08
C PHE A 53 0.48 4.50 11.30
N CYS A 54 1.15 3.62 12.03
CA CYS A 54 1.85 2.50 11.41
C CYS A 54 0.85 1.38 11.11
N GLN A 55 0.55 1.15 9.83
CA GLN A 55 -0.28 0.01 9.42
C GLN A 55 0.63 -1.19 9.17
N MET A 56 0.54 -2.17 10.07
CA MET A 56 1.21 -3.46 9.91
C MET A 56 0.70 -4.18 8.67
N LYS A 57 1.64 -4.64 7.84
CA LYS A 57 1.38 -5.43 6.63
C LYS A 57 1.78 -6.88 6.82
N GLU A 58 2.90 -7.09 7.50
CA GLU A 58 3.40 -8.42 7.87
C GLU A 58 4.02 -8.35 9.26
N LYS A 59 4.45 -9.50 9.79
CA LYS A 59 5.16 -9.55 11.07
C LYS A 59 6.45 -8.72 10.93
N HIS A 60 6.63 -7.75 11.82
CA HIS A 60 7.77 -6.83 11.80
C HIS A 60 7.90 -5.97 10.52
N PHE A 61 6.80 -5.73 9.81
CA PHE A 61 6.80 -4.87 8.62
C PHE A 61 5.51 -4.05 8.54
N GLY A 62 5.66 -2.73 8.50
CA GLY A 62 4.53 -1.80 8.47
C GLY A 62 4.86 -0.51 7.74
N TRP A 63 3.82 0.12 7.18
CA TRP A 63 3.93 1.40 6.46
C TRP A 63 3.11 2.48 7.16
N CYS A 64 3.63 3.71 7.17
CA CYS A 64 2.88 4.85 7.68
C CYS A 64 1.71 5.23 6.77
N GLN A 65 0.52 5.26 7.35
CA GLN A 65 -0.75 5.58 6.70
C GLN A 65 -1.42 6.78 7.36
N LYS A 66 -2.20 7.55 6.60
CA LYS A 66 -2.94 8.70 7.14
C LYS A 66 -4.03 8.23 8.10
N GLN A 67 -4.16 8.86 9.27
CA GLN A 67 -5.30 8.64 10.17
C GLN A 67 -6.59 9.23 9.59
N LYS A 68 -6.46 10.30 8.80
CA LYS A 68 -7.55 11.01 8.14
C LYS A 68 -7.18 11.20 6.65
N PRO A 69 -7.39 10.18 5.81
CA PRO A 69 -7.15 10.26 4.38
C PRO A 69 -8.16 11.17 3.66
N GLY A 70 -7.67 11.98 2.74
CA GLY A 70 -8.47 12.85 1.88
C GLY A 70 -8.99 12.14 0.63
N LEU A 71 -9.57 12.89 -0.31
CA LEU A 71 -10.04 12.35 -1.58
C LEU A 71 -8.88 11.64 -2.30
N ASN A 72 -9.11 10.42 -2.78
CA ASN A 72 -8.15 9.55 -3.45
C ASN A 72 -6.99 9.01 -2.60
N ASP A 73 -6.92 9.32 -1.31
CA ASP A 73 -5.94 8.69 -0.42
C ASP A 73 -6.34 7.26 -0.07
N GLN A 74 -5.35 6.41 0.22
CA GLN A 74 -5.59 5.09 0.78
C GLN A 74 -6.24 5.22 2.16
N CYS A 75 -7.31 4.46 2.38
CA CYS A 75 -8.07 4.49 3.62
C CYS A 75 -8.35 3.11 4.18
N GLY A 76 -7.84 2.05 3.54
CA GLY A 76 -8.02 0.69 3.99
C GLY A 76 -7.33 -0.32 3.08
N GLY A 77 -7.49 -1.60 3.44
CA GLY A 77 -6.92 -2.74 2.72
C GLY A 77 -6.66 -3.91 3.66
N LYS A 78 -5.75 -4.81 3.27
CA LYS A 78 -5.32 -5.94 4.12
C LYS A 78 -4.34 -5.47 5.19
N GLY A 79 -4.49 -6.02 6.38
CA GLY A 79 -3.56 -5.94 7.51
C GLY A 79 -3.34 -7.33 8.12
N VAL A 80 -2.40 -7.41 9.05
CA VAL A 80 -2.03 -8.67 9.75
C VAL A 80 -3.17 -9.21 10.63
N ASP A 81 -3.94 -8.31 11.24
CA ASP A 81 -5.08 -8.64 12.12
C ASP A 81 -6.43 -8.63 11.38
N GLY A 82 -6.39 -8.74 10.04
CA GLY A 82 -7.54 -8.63 9.17
C GLY A 82 -7.58 -7.30 8.38
N PRO A 83 -8.66 -7.07 7.62
CA PRO A 83 -8.78 -5.85 6.83
C PRO A 83 -8.85 -4.62 7.75
N TRP A 84 -8.10 -3.59 7.40
CA TRP A 84 -8.10 -2.31 8.11
C TRP A 84 -8.85 -1.26 7.29
N ALA A 85 -9.45 -0.29 7.97
CA ALA A 85 -9.99 0.90 7.34
C ALA A 85 -10.02 2.07 8.35
N VAL A 86 -9.86 3.30 7.84
CA VAL A 86 -9.97 4.55 8.60
C VAL A 86 -10.97 5.51 7.96
N PRO A 87 -11.62 6.40 8.74
CA PRO A 87 -12.55 7.39 8.21
C PRO A 87 -11.87 8.43 7.31
N CYS A 88 -12.52 8.78 6.19
CA CYS A 88 -12.04 9.85 5.31
C CYS A 88 -12.26 11.25 5.91
N SER A 89 -11.35 12.18 5.64
CA SER A 89 -11.37 13.57 6.17
C SER A 89 -12.55 14.42 5.71
N GLY A 90 -13.24 14.02 4.64
CA GLY A 90 -14.37 14.76 4.06
C GLY A 90 -15.73 14.49 4.69
N GLY A 91 -15.77 13.91 5.89
CA GLY A 91 -17.01 13.58 6.60
C GLY A 91 -17.92 12.67 5.77
N THR A 92 -19.21 13.00 5.70
CA THR A 92 -20.19 12.19 4.95
C THR A 92 -20.02 12.24 3.43
N ASN A 93 -19.19 13.13 2.88
CA ASN A 93 -19.03 13.31 1.44
C ASN A 93 -18.02 12.33 0.83
N LEU A 94 -17.06 11.87 1.63
CA LEU A 94 -16.09 10.86 1.23
C LEU A 94 -16.36 9.56 1.97
N LYS A 95 -16.37 8.44 1.25
CA LYS A 95 -16.40 7.10 1.86
C LYS A 95 -15.15 6.34 1.45
N CYS A 96 -14.62 5.55 2.40
CA CYS A 96 -13.62 4.56 2.09
C CYS A 96 -14.28 3.44 1.27
N VAL A 97 -13.81 3.24 0.04
CA VAL A 97 -14.34 2.25 -0.90
C VAL A 97 -13.32 1.14 -1.04
N LEU A 98 -13.74 -0.10 -0.80
CA LEU A 98 -12.95 -1.28 -1.13
C LEU A 98 -12.79 -1.36 -2.65
N ILE A 99 -11.55 -1.32 -3.12
CA ILE A 99 -11.22 -1.48 -4.54
C ILE A 99 -10.71 -2.89 -4.80
N SER A 100 -9.89 -3.39 -3.88
CA SER A 100 -9.46 -4.77 -3.78
C SER A 100 -9.31 -5.15 -2.31
N ASP A 101 -9.14 -6.44 -2.05
CA ASP A 101 -8.78 -6.97 -0.73
C ASP A 101 -7.53 -6.28 -0.12
N GLN A 102 -6.58 -5.85 -0.94
CA GLN A 102 -5.36 -5.16 -0.50
C GLN A 102 -5.52 -3.64 -0.37
N TYR A 103 -6.53 -3.04 -0.98
CA TYR A 103 -6.57 -1.59 -1.18
C TYR A 103 -7.99 -1.01 -1.15
N SER A 104 -8.18 -0.01 -0.29
CA SER A 104 -9.37 0.84 -0.26
C SER A 104 -8.99 2.30 -0.40
N LYS A 105 -9.84 3.09 -1.06
CA LYS A 105 -9.58 4.50 -1.37
C LYS A 105 -10.76 5.40 -1.01
N CYS A 106 -10.49 6.59 -0.52
CA CYS A 106 -11.52 7.58 -0.25
C CYS A 106 -12.08 8.15 -1.56
N GLN A 107 -13.40 8.01 -1.77
CA GLN A 107 -14.09 8.49 -2.98
C GLN A 107 -15.33 9.30 -2.62
N LYS A 108 -15.75 10.22 -3.51
CA LYS A 108 -17.00 10.98 -3.34
C LYS A 108 -18.21 10.07 -3.49
N LYS A 109 -19.27 10.38 -2.75
CA LYS A 109 -20.58 9.72 -2.92
C LYS A 109 -21.13 9.84 -4.36
N THR A 110 -20.99 10.99 -5.00
CA THR A 110 -21.48 11.25 -6.37
C THR A 110 -20.75 10.42 -7.42
N ASP A 111 -19.48 10.06 -7.16
CA ASP A 111 -18.70 9.20 -8.05
C ASP A 111 -19.16 7.73 -7.91
N ARG A 112 -19.77 7.36 -6.76
CA ARG A 112 -20.38 6.04 -6.55
C ARG A 112 -21.72 5.87 -7.29
N GLU A 113 -22.52 6.93 -7.44
CA GLU A 113 -23.83 6.86 -8.13
C GLU A 113 -23.69 6.58 -9.63
N LYS A 114 -22.56 6.95 -10.23
CA LYS A 114 -22.19 6.60 -11.61
C LYS A 114 -21.68 5.16 -11.74
N ILE A 115 -21.40 4.49 -10.62
CA ILE A 115 -20.98 3.08 -10.52
C ILE A 115 -22.09 2.30 -9.78
N LYS A 116 -23.34 2.40 -10.24
CA LYS A 116 -24.31 1.36 -9.88
C LYS A 116 -23.86 0.06 -10.55
N MET A 117 -23.18 -0.80 -9.79
CA MET A 117 -23.09 -2.21 -10.15
C MET A 117 -24.50 -2.80 -10.15
N PRO A 118 -24.87 -3.63 -11.15
CA PRO A 118 -26.12 -4.36 -11.09
C PRO A 118 -26.08 -5.30 -9.88
N THR A 119 -27.14 -5.26 -9.08
CA THR A 119 -27.40 -6.18 -7.97
C THR A 119 -27.52 -7.60 -8.53
N SER A 120 -26.48 -8.43 -8.34
CA SER A 120 -26.55 -9.86 -8.63
C SER A 120 -27.33 -10.56 -7.52
N HIS A 121 -28.63 -10.67 -7.70
CA HIS A 121 -29.39 -11.75 -7.07
C HIS A 121 -28.96 -13.08 -7.70
N HIS A 122 -28.68 -14.06 -6.85
CA HIS A 122 -28.44 -15.44 -7.23
C HIS A 122 -29.50 -15.97 -8.20
N LYS A 123 -29.06 -16.55 -9.32
CA LYS A 123 -29.62 -17.78 -9.88
C LYS A 123 -28.65 -18.31 -10.93
N GLY A 124 -28.20 -19.54 -10.75
CA GLY A 124 -27.38 -20.22 -11.72
C GLY A 124 -28.15 -20.50 -13.01
N ALA A 125 -27.41 -20.50 -14.11
CA ALA A 125 -27.54 -21.41 -15.25
C ALA A 125 -26.63 -20.89 -16.38
N ASP A 126 -25.81 -21.79 -16.92
CA ASP A 126 -25.23 -21.81 -18.25
C ASP A 126 -24.42 -20.60 -18.79
N GLY A 127 -23.11 -20.84 -18.95
CA GLY A 127 -22.54 -20.77 -20.29
C GLY A 127 -21.94 -19.46 -20.80
N GLU A 128 -21.61 -18.49 -19.95
CA GLU A 128 -20.83 -17.31 -20.38
C GLU A 128 -19.54 -17.18 -19.57
N GLN A 129 -18.39 -17.25 -20.24
CA GLN A 129 -17.07 -17.16 -19.60
C GLN A 129 -16.95 -15.82 -18.86
N GLU A 130 -16.87 -15.87 -17.53
CA GLU A 130 -16.65 -14.73 -16.65
C GLU A 130 -15.33 -14.04 -17.02
N LYS A 131 -15.43 -12.84 -17.62
CA LYS A 131 -14.27 -12.05 -18.04
C LYS A 131 -13.59 -11.43 -16.83
N VAL A 132 -12.26 -11.45 -16.83
CA VAL A 132 -11.44 -11.00 -15.69
C VAL A 132 -11.50 -9.48 -15.52
N PRO A 133 -11.81 -8.95 -14.32
CA PRO A 133 -11.90 -7.51 -14.07
C PRO A 133 -10.52 -6.83 -14.00
N LEU A 134 -10.51 -5.50 -13.89
CA LEU A 134 -9.28 -4.70 -13.75
C LEU A 134 -8.44 -5.20 -12.56
N ASN A 135 -7.12 -5.27 -12.77
CA ASN A 135 -6.11 -5.85 -11.89
C ASN A 135 -6.27 -7.35 -11.60
N GLY A 136 -7.32 -8.00 -12.11
CA GLY A 136 -7.51 -9.44 -11.99
C GLY A 136 -6.47 -10.21 -12.80
N ARG A 137 -6.11 -11.40 -12.32
CA ARG A 137 -5.12 -12.26 -12.98
C ARG A 137 -5.69 -12.86 -14.26
N CYS A 138 -5.04 -12.57 -15.37
CA CYS A 138 -5.43 -13.02 -16.70
C CYS A 138 -4.52 -14.11 -17.26
N LYS A 139 -3.30 -14.27 -16.75
CA LYS A 139 -2.38 -15.35 -17.15
C LYS A 139 -1.99 -16.21 -15.95
N PHE A 140 -1.98 -17.51 -16.19
CA PHE A 140 -1.64 -18.59 -15.28
C PHE A 140 -0.65 -19.52 -15.98
N GLU A 141 -0.07 -20.45 -15.25
CA GLU A 141 0.86 -21.46 -15.81
C GLU A 141 0.14 -22.42 -16.78
N ASP A 142 -1.14 -22.69 -16.52
CA ASP A 142 -2.00 -23.62 -17.23
C ASP A 142 -2.91 -22.96 -18.29
N GLY A 143 -2.82 -21.63 -18.47
CA GLY A 143 -3.55 -20.94 -19.52
C GLY A 143 -3.82 -19.46 -19.26
N ARG A 144 -4.71 -18.90 -20.10
CA ARG A 144 -5.08 -17.48 -20.06
C ARG A 144 -6.58 -17.31 -20.00
N LYS A 145 -7.05 -16.33 -19.22
CA LYS A 145 -8.42 -15.85 -19.20
C LYS A 145 -8.54 -14.50 -19.90
N SER A 146 -9.66 -14.28 -20.57
CA SER A 146 -9.95 -13.02 -21.25
C SER A 146 -10.30 -11.93 -20.25
N CYS A 147 -9.68 -10.76 -20.39
CA CYS A 147 -10.06 -9.59 -19.61
C CYS A 147 -11.43 -9.03 -20.04
N ALA A 148 -12.07 -8.30 -19.12
CA ALA A 148 -13.28 -7.55 -19.39
C ALA A 148 -13.06 -6.50 -20.51
N SER A 149 -14.16 -6.00 -21.07
CA SER A 149 -14.09 -5.00 -22.14
C SER A 149 -13.31 -3.76 -21.70
N GLY A 150 -12.53 -3.17 -22.61
CA GLY A 150 -11.64 -2.02 -22.31
C GLY A 150 -10.34 -2.37 -21.58
N LEU A 151 -10.10 -3.65 -21.28
CA LEU A 151 -8.88 -4.12 -20.64
C LEU A 151 -8.00 -4.94 -21.58
N GLN A 152 -6.71 -4.97 -21.28
CA GLN A 152 -5.69 -5.79 -21.90
C GLN A 152 -4.98 -6.59 -20.83
N CYS A 153 -4.59 -7.82 -21.15
CA CYS A 153 -3.84 -8.65 -20.22
C CYS A 153 -2.35 -8.33 -20.38
N ILE A 154 -1.76 -7.72 -19.37
CA ILE A 154 -0.34 -7.41 -19.28
C ILE A 154 0.35 -8.59 -18.61
N GLU A 155 1.26 -9.23 -19.33
CA GLU A 155 2.00 -10.39 -18.82
C GLU A 155 3.24 -9.91 -18.07
N ASP A 156 3.26 -10.12 -16.76
CA ASP A 156 4.41 -9.82 -15.91
C ASP A 156 5.40 -10.98 -15.86
N SER A 157 4.98 -12.21 -16.18
CA SER A 157 5.88 -13.36 -16.36
C SER A 157 5.39 -14.40 -17.38
N GLU A 158 6.13 -15.49 -17.53
CA GLU A 158 5.72 -16.67 -18.30
C GLU A 158 4.48 -17.36 -17.74
N TRP A 159 4.18 -17.16 -16.45
CA TRP A 159 3.12 -17.83 -15.70
C TRP A 159 2.16 -16.87 -15.00
N SER A 160 2.35 -15.56 -15.15
CA SER A 160 1.49 -14.52 -14.55
C SER A 160 1.20 -13.37 -15.51
N GLY A 161 0.07 -12.73 -15.28
CA GLY A 161 -0.34 -11.51 -15.97
C GLY A 161 -1.61 -10.95 -15.35
N ASN A 162 -1.79 -9.63 -15.42
CA ASN A 162 -2.92 -8.92 -14.86
C ASN A 162 -3.66 -8.08 -15.92
N CYS A 163 -4.97 -7.96 -15.77
CA CYS A 163 -5.77 -7.12 -16.66
C CYS A 163 -5.57 -5.63 -16.33
N MET A 164 -4.98 -4.88 -17.25
CA MET A 164 -4.79 -3.43 -17.15
C MET A 164 -5.66 -2.70 -18.16
N LYS A 165 -5.81 -1.38 -18.01
CA LYS A 165 -6.58 -0.55 -18.94
C LYS A 165 -5.92 -0.56 -20.33
N LYS A 166 -6.72 -0.57 -21.39
CA LYS A 166 -6.28 -0.20 -22.75
C LYS A 166 -6.25 1.30 -22.93
N GLU A 167 -7.20 1.98 -22.32
CA GLU A 167 -7.37 3.43 -22.34
C GLU A 167 -7.47 3.93 -20.90
N ALA A 168 -6.55 4.80 -20.52
CA ALA A 168 -6.52 5.45 -19.22
C ALA A 168 -7.31 6.77 -19.30
N GLY A 169 -8.02 7.15 -18.23
CA GLY A 169 -8.62 8.48 -18.13
C GLY A 169 -7.58 9.56 -17.82
N LEU A 170 -7.99 10.83 -17.84
CA LEU A 170 -7.15 11.92 -17.36
C LEU A 170 -6.79 11.69 -15.89
N TYR A 171 -5.50 11.84 -15.55
CA TYR A 171 -4.93 11.54 -14.24
C TYR A 171 -4.94 10.05 -13.83
N ASP A 172 -5.37 9.14 -14.69
CA ASP A 172 -5.20 7.71 -14.44
C ASP A 172 -3.78 7.26 -14.79
N GLN A 173 -3.37 6.13 -14.20
CA GLN A 173 -2.16 5.44 -14.61
C GLN A 173 -2.28 4.95 -16.06
N CYS A 174 -1.29 5.29 -16.86
CA CYS A 174 -1.22 4.97 -18.28
C CYS A 174 -0.01 4.14 -18.64
N ALA A 175 0.98 4.01 -17.76
CA ALA A 175 2.07 3.07 -17.93
C ALA A 175 2.73 2.75 -16.58
N GLY A 176 3.59 1.75 -16.58
CA GLY A 176 4.40 1.34 -15.45
C GLY A 176 5.20 0.10 -15.77
N GLN A 177 6.34 -0.09 -15.11
CA GLN A 177 7.11 -1.31 -15.21
C GLN A 177 6.46 -2.41 -14.37
N GLU A 178 6.21 -3.55 -15.01
CA GLU A 178 5.95 -4.83 -14.35
C GLU A 178 7.18 -5.75 -14.48
N LEU A 179 7.14 -6.92 -13.84
CA LEU A 179 8.27 -7.87 -13.75
C LEU A 179 8.98 -8.19 -15.09
N ARG A 180 8.29 -8.13 -16.23
CA ARG A 180 8.88 -8.37 -17.57
C ARG A 180 8.66 -7.27 -18.61
N GLY A 181 8.20 -6.08 -18.22
CA GLY A 181 8.18 -4.95 -19.16
C GLY A 181 7.28 -3.80 -18.77
N LEU A 182 7.44 -2.71 -19.50
CA LEU A 182 6.59 -1.52 -19.41
C LEU A 182 5.26 -1.81 -20.08
N TRP A 183 4.17 -1.81 -19.32
CA TRP A 183 2.84 -1.77 -19.92
C TRP A 183 2.44 -0.35 -20.23
N LYS A 184 1.60 -0.17 -21.26
CA LYS A 184 1.13 1.14 -21.69
C LYS A 184 -0.34 1.10 -22.07
N ALA A 185 -1.06 2.16 -21.73
CA ALA A 185 -2.42 2.47 -22.13
C ALA A 185 -2.44 3.83 -22.85
N SER A 186 -3.40 3.98 -23.74
CA SER A 186 -3.65 5.24 -24.43
C SER A 186 -4.24 6.27 -23.47
N CYS A 187 -3.82 7.52 -23.59
CA CYS A 187 -4.43 8.65 -22.89
C CYS A 187 -5.58 9.26 -23.73
N PRO A 188 -6.52 9.98 -23.10
CA PRO A 188 -7.54 10.70 -23.85
C PRO A 188 -6.90 11.80 -24.71
N LYS A 189 -7.62 12.23 -25.74
CA LYS A 189 -7.15 13.31 -26.63
C LYS A 189 -6.81 14.57 -25.82
N GLY A 190 -5.64 15.15 -26.09
CA GLY A 190 -5.13 16.33 -25.37
C GLY A 190 -4.43 16.00 -24.05
N ALA A 191 -4.18 14.72 -23.75
CA ALA A 191 -3.35 14.27 -22.65
C ALA A 191 -2.19 13.39 -23.14
N LEU A 192 -1.07 13.46 -22.43
CA LEU A 192 0.12 12.65 -22.68
C LEU A 192 0.39 11.76 -21.47
N CYS A 193 0.82 10.52 -21.75
CA CYS A 193 1.26 9.62 -20.70
C CYS A 193 2.65 10.06 -20.24
N ARG A 194 2.74 10.63 -19.05
CA ARG A 194 3.99 11.16 -18.48
C ARG A 194 4.50 10.24 -17.40
N GLU A 195 5.75 9.83 -17.55
CA GLU A 195 6.46 9.07 -16.54
C GLU A 195 6.64 9.94 -15.30
N SER A 196 6.19 9.43 -14.17
CA SER A 196 6.48 10.00 -12.85
C SER A 196 7.63 9.22 -12.23
N ASP A 197 7.55 7.89 -12.30
CA ASP A 197 8.61 6.97 -11.94
C ASP A 197 8.52 5.70 -12.79
N THR A 198 9.47 4.80 -12.58
CA THR A 198 9.58 3.54 -13.33
C THR A 198 8.33 2.66 -13.25
N PHE A 199 7.59 2.70 -12.14
CA PHE A 199 6.39 1.88 -11.91
C PHE A 199 5.09 2.65 -12.21
N TYR A 200 5.17 3.97 -12.38
CA TYR A 200 4.01 4.82 -12.51
C TYR A 200 4.19 5.94 -13.55
N SER A 201 3.34 5.90 -14.58
CA SER A 201 3.11 7.01 -15.49
C SER A 201 1.65 7.41 -15.47
N GLN A 202 1.37 8.70 -15.62
CA GLN A 202 0.03 9.27 -15.53
C GLN A 202 -0.36 10.03 -16.79
N CYS A 203 -1.64 9.93 -17.21
CA CYS A 203 -2.16 10.81 -18.25
C CYS A 203 -2.30 12.23 -17.72
N LEU A 204 -1.45 13.14 -18.17
CA LEU A 204 -1.50 14.56 -17.83
C LEU A 204 -1.97 15.40 -19.01
N PRO A 205 -2.68 16.52 -18.79
CA PRO A 205 -2.98 17.46 -19.86
C PRO A 205 -1.71 17.85 -20.62
N GLU A 206 -1.81 17.99 -21.93
CA GLU A 206 -0.65 18.28 -22.78
C GLU A 206 0.04 19.60 -22.39
N ALA A 207 -0.73 20.61 -21.95
CA ALA A 207 -0.18 21.86 -21.44
C ALA A 207 0.69 21.67 -20.19
N VAL A 208 0.24 20.82 -19.25
CA VAL A 208 0.99 20.49 -18.03
C VAL A 208 2.24 19.68 -18.39
N SER A 209 2.06 18.69 -19.26
CA SER A 209 3.13 17.86 -19.79
C SER A 209 4.26 18.67 -20.43
N ARG A 210 3.92 19.66 -21.26
CA ARG A 210 4.90 20.55 -21.92
C ARG A 210 5.60 21.49 -20.93
N ALA A 211 4.89 21.94 -19.89
CA ALA A 211 5.48 22.77 -18.85
C ALA A 211 6.51 22.01 -17.99
N MET A 212 6.43 20.67 -17.93
CA MET A 212 7.42 19.84 -17.25
C MET A 212 8.71 19.63 -18.07
N ASP A 213 8.66 19.86 -19.39
CA ASP A 213 9.82 19.74 -20.28
C ASP A 213 10.59 21.06 -20.46
N ALA A 214 10.07 22.16 -19.91
CA ALA A 214 10.60 23.52 -20.03
C ALA A 214 11.46 23.90 -18.81
#